data_AF-A0A932XFV6-F1
#
_entry.id   AF-A0A932XFV6-F1
#
_cell.length_a   1.000
_cell.length_b   1.000
_cell.length_c   1.000
_cell.angle_alpha   90.00
_cell.angle_beta   90.00
_cell.angle_gamma   90.00
#
_symmetry.space_group_name_H-M   'P 1'
#
loop_
_entity.id
_entity.type
_entity.pdbx_description
1 polymer ?
#
loop_
_entity_poly.entity_id
_entity_poly.type
_entity_poly.pdbx_seq_one_letter_code
_entity_poly.pdbx_strand_id
1 'polypeptide(L)'
;MRVVVNEQYIQQKARIGKWGTLAGLILMIVPLLLIYLQDQQNPNLSLVALVYIAFTFGFIIMSIGSYHQVRWGRSPREDERIVQSLKGLSHEYRLMSYVAGLPSHVLLSPGGIFVIEPRYNSGKITIRGQDYRRRFSPFMIFGGSAEGRLGNPAGDAWRGAEQIKELLAQRLGMEVAAEVVVQPIVLFLMPKVTLDVADPAVPNLTPGEIKSWLRKNQAKRRLTPSEQQQARAALVGDLAPMM
;
A
#
# COMPACT_ATOMS: atom_id res chain seq x y z
N MET A 1 -12.83 -10.11 -14.06
CA MET A 1 -12.75 -9.19 -12.90
C MET A 1 -12.76 -7.75 -13.40
N ARG A 2 -13.42 -6.83 -12.69
CA ARG A 2 -13.31 -5.39 -12.93
C ARG A 2 -12.33 -4.77 -11.94
N VAL A 3 -11.62 -3.73 -12.36
CA VAL A 3 -10.60 -3.04 -11.56
C VAL A 3 -10.96 -1.56 -11.51
N VAL A 4 -11.03 -1.00 -10.31
CA VAL A 4 -11.31 0.41 -10.03
C VAL A 4 -10.09 0.94 -9.29
N VAL A 5 -9.34 1.83 -9.93
CA VAL A 5 -8.11 2.39 -9.38
C VAL A 5 -8.20 3.90 -9.48
N ASN A 6 -7.84 4.59 -8.40
CA ASN A 6 -7.74 6.04 -8.44
C ASN A 6 -6.43 6.48 -9.08
N GLU A 7 -6.41 6.54 -10.42
CA GLU A 7 -5.21 6.92 -11.18
C GLU A 7 -4.77 8.36 -10.89
N GLN A 8 -5.69 9.28 -10.58
CA GLN A 8 -5.35 10.65 -10.22
C GLN A 8 -4.53 10.69 -8.93
N TYR A 9 -4.95 9.95 -7.90
CA TYR A 9 -4.21 9.82 -6.65
C TYR A 9 -2.79 9.29 -6.90
N ILE A 10 -2.66 8.24 -7.72
CA ILE A 10 -1.36 7.65 -8.03
C ILE A 10 -0.48 8.65 -8.79
N GLN A 11 -1.00 9.31 -9.82
CA GLN A 11 -0.24 10.28 -10.60
C GLN A 11 0.21 11.48 -9.76
N GLN A 12 -0.64 11.98 -8.87
CA GLN A 12 -0.27 13.07 -7.95
C GLN A 12 0.90 12.65 -7.04
N LYS A 13 0.81 11.45 -6.44
CA LYS A 13 1.87 10.91 -5.57
C LYS A 13 3.16 10.63 -6.34
N ALA A 14 3.06 10.12 -7.57
CA ALA A 14 4.22 9.91 -8.44
C ALA A 14 4.89 11.24 -8.84
N ARG A 15 4.11 12.30 -9.11
CA ARG A 15 4.65 13.65 -9.37
C ARG A 15 5.38 14.22 -8.16
N ILE A 16 4.80 14.08 -6.96
CA ILE A 16 5.48 14.46 -5.70
C ILE A 16 6.80 13.70 -5.55
N GLY A 17 6.81 12.40 -5.88
CA GLY A 17 8.03 11.60 -5.85
C GLY A 17 9.12 12.14 -6.78
N LYS A 18 8.76 12.36 -8.06
CA LYS A 18 9.70 12.85 -9.08
C LYS A 18 10.25 14.23 -8.75
N TRP A 19 9.35 15.19 -8.49
CA TRP A 19 9.74 16.58 -8.24
C TRP A 19 10.37 16.78 -6.87
N GLY A 20 9.90 16.10 -5.83
CA GLY A 20 10.51 16.14 -4.51
C GLY A 20 11.94 15.61 -4.50
N THR A 21 12.19 14.51 -5.21
CA THR A 21 13.56 13.96 -5.34
C THR A 21 14.47 14.94 -6.09
N LEU A 22 14.00 15.52 -7.20
CA LEU A 22 14.79 16.46 -8.00
C LEU A 22 15.05 17.79 -7.25
N ALA A 23 14.02 18.36 -6.62
CA ALA A 23 14.15 19.60 -5.85
C ALA A 23 15.08 19.43 -4.65
N GLY A 24 14.93 18.34 -3.91
CA GLY A 24 15.82 18.01 -2.79
C GLY A 24 17.27 17.86 -3.25
N LEU A 25 17.51 17.18 -4.38
CA LEU A 25 18.84 17.04 -4.96
C LEU A 25 19.47 18.39 -5.36
N ILE A 26 18.71 19.26 -6.02
CA ILE A 26 19.17 20.61 -6.39
C ILE A 26 19.52 21.41 -5.13
N LEU A 27 18.65 21.36 -4.11
CA LEU A 27 18.85 22.07 -2.84
C LEU A 27 20.04 21.52 -2.05
N MET A 28 20.50 20.29 -2.31
CA MET A 28 21.73 19.76 -1.72
C MET A 28 22.97 20.14 -2.54
N ILE A 29 22.91 20.08 -3.88
CA ILE A 29 24.08 20.31 -4.74
C ILE A 29 24.43 21.80 -4.86
N VAL A 30 23.44 22.68 -5.08
CA VAL A 30 23.69 24.10 -5.33
C VAL A 30 24.41 24.77 -4.15
N PRO A 31 24.00 24.57 -2.89
CA PRO A 31 24.71 25.14 -1.74
C PRO A 31 26.16 24.65 -1.60
N LEU A 32 26.44 23.38 -1.92
CA LEU A 32 27.81 22.85 -1.90
C LEU A 32 28.71 23.51 -2.95
N LEU A 33 28.16 23.79 -4.14
CA LEU A 33 28.88 24.53 -5.18
C LEU A 33 29.18 25.96 -4.72
N LEU A 34 28.27 26.63 -4.01
CA LEU A 34 28.50 27.98 -3.47
C LEU A 34 29.64 28.00 -2.44
N ILE A 35 29.74 26.98 -1.58
CA ILE A 35 30.87 26.82 -0.65
C ILE A 35 32.19 26.59 -1.40
N TYR A 36 32.16 25.78 -2.46
CA TYR A 36 33.36 25.47 -3.23
C TYR A 36 33.89 26.69 -4.00
N LEU A 37 33.00 27.55 -4.51
CA LEU A 37 33.34 28.77 -5.24
C LEU A 37 33.71 29.95 -4.33
N GLN A 38 33.48 29.85 -3.03
CA GLN A 38 33.86 30.88 -2.06
C GLN A 38 35.39 30.95 -1.89
N ASP A 39 35.91 32.13 -1.58
CA ASP A 39 37.29 32.30 -1.15
C ASP A 39 37.60 31.41 0.07
N GLN A 40 38.59 30.53 -0.11
CA GLN A 40 39.01 29.55 0.90
C GLN A 40 39.91 30.17 1.96
N GLN A 41 40.53 31.33 1.70
CA GLN A 41 41.42 31.99 2.65
C GLN A 41 40.64 32.76 3.73
N ASN A 42 39.46 33.31 3.39
CA ASN A 42 38.59 34.04 4.31
C ASN A 42 37.14 33.56 4.22
N PRO A 43 36.81 32.41 4.84
CA PRO A 43 35.49 31.83 4.67
C PRO A 43 34.39 32.64 5.35
N ASN A 44 33.32 32.93 4.62
CA ASN A 44 32.12 33.55 5.19
C ASN A 44 31.34 32.52 6.01
N LEU A 45 31.51 32.56 7.34
CA LEU A 45 30.86 31.67 8.30
C LEU A 45 29.33 31.67 8.19
N SER A 46 28.71 32.81 7.83
CA SER A 46 27.26 32.90 7.66
C SER A 46 26.76 32.13 6.44
N LEU A 47 27.52 32.15 5.33
CA LEU A 47 27.24 31.36 4.14
C LEU A 47 27.36 29.86 4.45
N VAL A 48 28.42 29.47 5.17
CA VAL A 48 28.63 28.08 5.58
C VAL A 48 27.44 27.56 6.39
N ALA A 49 26.96 28.33 7.38
CA ALA A 49 25.78 27.98 8.17
C ALA A 49 24.52 27.83 7.30
N LEU A 50 24.28 28.75 6.36
CA LEU A 50 23.15 28.68 5.44
C LEU A 50 23.19 27.41 4.57
N VAL A 51 24.37 27.04 4.07
CA VAL A 51 24.54 25.81 3.28
C VAL A 51 24.21 24.56 4.08
N TYR A 52 24.65 24.46 5.34
CA TYR A 52 24.29 23.32 6.19
C TYR A 52 22.78 23.22 6.42
N ILE A 53 22.11 24.36 6.63
CA ILE A 53 20.65 24.41 6.77
C ILE A 53 19.98 23.94 5.46
N ALA A 54 20.37 24.52 4.33
CA ALA A 54 19.82 24.18 3.01
C ALA A 54 20.04 22.69 2.67
N PHE A 55 21.23 22.15 2.95
CA PHE A 55 21.53 20.74 2.75
C PHE A 55 20.66 19.83 3.62
N THR A 56 20.45 20.19 4.90
CA THR A 56 19.59 19.42 5.81
C THR A 56 18.14 19.40 5.32
N PHE A 57 17.59 20.55 4.92
CA PHE A 57 16.25 20.60 4.34
C PHE A 57 16.15 19.89 2.99
N GLY A 58 17.19 20.01 2.15
CA GLY A 58 17.29 19.30 0.88
C GLY A 58 17.24 17.78 1.07
N PHE A 59 17.96 17.26 2.07
CA PHE A 59 17.93 15.85 2.43
C PHE A 59 16.53 15.39 2.88
N ILE A 60 15.83 16.17 3.70
CA ILE A 60 14.46 15.85 4.14
C ILE A 60 13.50 15.80 2.94
N ILE A 61 13.53 16.81 2.07
CA ILE A 61 12.69 16.88 0.87
C ILE A 61 13.00 15.71 -0.07
N MET A 62 14.27 15.42 -0.30
CA MET A 62 14.72 14.29 -1.11
C MET A 62 14.28 12.96 -0.51
N SER A 63 14.31 12.81 0.82
CA SER A 63 13.85 11.61 1.51
C SER A 63 12.35 11.36 1.30
N ILE A 64 11.52 12.40 1.45
CA ILE A 64 10.07 12.33 1.20
C ILE A 64 9.78 12.01 -0.27
N GLY A 65 10.50 12.67 -1.19
CA GLY A 65 10.41 12.44 -2.63
C GLY A 65 10.78 11.00 -2.99
N SER A 66 11.90 10.50 -2.46
CA SER A 66 12.39 9.14 -2.69
C SER A 66 11.37 8.08 -2.21
N TYR A 67 10.78 8.27 -1.04
CA TYR A 67 9.71 7.40 -0.54
C TYR A 67 8.54 7.30 -1.52
N HIS A 68 8.05 8.45 -2.02
CA HIS A 68 6.97 8.47 -2.99
C HIS A 68 7.39 7.92 -4.35
N GLN A 69 8.63 8.16 -4.78
CA GLN A 69 9.15 7.67 -6.05
C GLN A 69 9.27 6.15 -6.08
N VAL A 70 9.74 5.52 -5.00
CA VAL A 70 9.83 4.06 -4.89
C VAL A 70 8.43 3.44 -4.89
N ARG A 71 7.48 4.04 -4.16
CA ARG A 71 6.13 3.49 -4.00
C ARG A 71 5.25 3.68 -5.24
N TRP A 72 5.28 4.86 -5.87
CA TRP A 72 4.34 5.26 -6.91
C TRP A 72 4.96 5.43 -8.29
N GLY A 73 6.29 5.60 -8.36
CA GLY A 73 7.00 5.94 -9.60
C GLY A 73 7.58 4.75 -10.37
N ARG A 74 7.42 3.51 -9.88
CA ARG A 74 7.94 2.29 -10.52
C ARG A 74 6.82 1.30 -10.78
N SER A 75 6.87 0.65 -11.94
CA SER A 75 6.03 -0.49 -12.28
C SER A 75 6.87 -1.79 -12.26
N PRO A 76 6.33 -2.94 -11.80
CA PRO A 76 4.97 -3.12 -11.33
C PRO A 76 4.73 -2.63 -9.89
N ARG A 77 3.70 -1.77 -9.76
CA ARG A 77 3.18 -1.19 -8.51
C ARG A 77 2.46 -2.24 -7.67
N GLU A 78 2.11 -1.89 -6.42
CA GLU A 78 1.44 -2.82 -5.50
C GLU A 78 0.07 -3.26 -6.01
N ASP A 79 -0.75 -2.33 -6.48
CA ASP A 79 -2.04 -2.59 -7.13
C ASP A 79 -1.88 -3.45 -8.39
N GLU A 80 -0.89 -3.16 -9.23
CA GLU A 80 -0.63 -3.92 -10.46
C GLU A 80 -0.28 -5.38 -10.18
N ARG A 81 0.53 -5.64 -9.13
CA ARG A 81 0.85 -7.01 -8.71
C ARG A 81 -0.36 -7.74 -8.14
N ILE A 82 -1.22 -7.04 -7.39
CA ILE A 82 -2.48 -7.62 -6.91
C ILE A 82 -3.37 -7.98 -8.10
N VAL A 83 -3.55 -7.08 -9.07
CA VAL A 83 -4.32 -7.34 -10.30
C VAL A 83 -3.77 -8.55 -11.05
N GLN A 84 -2.44 -8.66 -11.19
CA GLN A 84 -1.80 -9.81 -11.82
C GLN A 84 -2.10 -11.12 -11.06
N SER A 85 -2.04 -11.10 -9.72
CA SER A 85 -2.33 -12.27 -8.89
C SER A 85 -3.80 -12.74 -9.01
N LEU A 86 -4.71 -11.80 -9.23
CA LEU A 86 -6.15 -12.04 -9.35
C LEU A 86 -6.62 -12.25 -10.82
N LYS A 87 -5.70 -12.21 -11.79
CA LYS A 87 -6.03 -12.44 -13.20
C LYS A 87 -6.67 -13.81 -13.39
N GLY A 88 -7.76 -13.84 -14.17
CA GLY A 88 -8.57 -15.04 -14.41
C GLY A 88 -9.75 -15.25 -13.45
N LEU A 89 -9.99 -14.33 -12.51
CA LEU A 89 -11.24 -14.30 -11.73
C LEU A 89 -12.43 -13.80 -12.58
N SER A 90 -13.64 -14.29 -12.26
CA SER A 90 -14.88 -13.98 -12.97
C SER A 90 -15.19 -12.47 -12.97
N HIS A 91 -16.15 -12.05 -13.79
CA HIS A 91 -16.58 -10.65 -13.89
C HIS A 91 -17.29 -10.13 -12.63
N GLU A 92 -17.71 -11.03 -11.73
CA GLU A 92 -18.36 -10.70 -10.47
C GLU A 92 -17.40 -10.10 -9.44
N TYR A 93 -16.09 -10.38 -9.58
CA TYR A 93 -15.07 -9.80 -8.72
C TYR A 93 -14.75 -8.36 -9.13
N ARG A 94 -14.64 -7.47 -8.15
CA ARG A 94 -14.23 -6.09 -8.34
C ARG A 94 -13.13 -5.73 -7.35
N LEU A 95 -11.95 -5.40 -7.86
CA LEU A 95 -10.86 -4.87 -7.05
C LEU A 95 -10.93 -3.34 -7.06
N MET A 96 -10.98 -2.74 -5.88
CA MET A 96 -10.93 -1.30 -5.63
C MET A 96 -9.59 -0.98 -4.98
N SER A 97 -8.76 -0.17 -5.63
CA SER A 97 -7.46 0.25 -5.11
C SER A 97 -7.38 1.77 -5.01
N TYR A 98 -6.94 2.26 -3.85
CA TYR A 98 -6.77 3.69 -3.55
C TYR A 98 -8.03 4.54 -3.74
N VAL A 99 -9.19 3.92 -3.58
CA VAL A 99 -10.47 4.65 -3.57
C VAL A 99 -10.54 5.46 -2.28
N ALA A 100 -10.87 6.75 -2.38
CA ALA A 100 -10.93 7.64 -1.24
C ALA A 100 -11.96 7.14 -0.20
N GLY A 101 -11.57 7.16 1.08
CA GLY A 101 -12.43 6.68 2.18
C GLY A 101 -12.45 5.15 2.36
N LEU A 102 -11.75 4.39 1.51
CA LEU A 102 -11.57 2.95 1.66
C LEU A 102 -10.13 2.60 2.10
N PRO A 103 -9.91 1.40 2.66
CA PRO A 103 -8.58 0.80 2.76
C PRO A 103 -7.90 0.72 1.39
N SER A 104 -6.56 0.59 1.41
CA SER A 104 -5.74 0.69 0.19
C SER A 104 -6.18 -0.26 -0.91
N HIS A 105 -6.56 -1.50 -0.56
CA HIS A 105 -7.09 -2.48 -1.51
C HIS A 105 -8.27 -3.24 -0.92
N VAL A 106 -9.40 -3.22 -1.63
CA VAL A 106 -10.64 -3.90 -1.26
C VAL A 106 -11.12 -4.72 -2.44
N LEU A 107 -11.33 -6.01 -2.23
CA LEU A 107 -11.88 -6.93 -3.23
C LEU A 107 -13.32 -7.28 -2.87
N LEU A 108 -14.26 -6.80 -3.67
CA LEU A 108 -15.65 -7.25 -3.62
C LEU A 108 -15.79 -8.55 -4.42
N SER A 109 -16.34 -9.57 -3.78
CA SER A 109 -16.61 -10.88 -4.38
C SER A 109 -18.09 -11.28 -4.19
N PRO A 110 -18.56 -12.33 -4.89
CA PRO A 110 -19.87 -12.91 -4.63
C PRO A 110 -20.06 -13.44 -3.20
N GLY A 111 -18.99 -13.82 -2.50
CA GLY A 111 -19.07 -14.41 -1.16
C GLY A 111 -18.61 -13.48 -0.05
N GLY A 112 -18.57 -12.17 -0.29
CA GLY A 112 -18.15 -11.18 0.70
C GLY A 112 -17.10 -10.18 0.19
N ILE A 113 -16.62 -9.34 1.10
CA ILE A 113 -15.60 -8.33 0.87
C ILE A 113 -14.30 -8.76 1.54
N PHE A 114 -13.20 -8.67 0.81
CA PHE A 114 -11.87 -8.95 1.34
C PHE A 114 -11.03 -7.67 1.37
N VAL A 115 -10.49 -7.33 2.53
CA VAL A 115 -9.55 -6.22 2.67
C VAL A 115 -8.15 -6.78 2.55
N ILE A 116 -7.41 -6.35 1.52
CA ILE A 116 -6.09 -6.88 1.21
C ILE A 116 -5.05 -5.87 1.70
N GLU A 117 -4.26 -6.29 2.68
CA GLU A 117 -3.13 -5.54 3.20
C GLU A 117 -1.82 -6.04 2.55
N PRO A 118 -1.27 -5.31 1.56
CA PRO A 118 -0.09 -5.77 0.83
C PRO A 118 1.20 -5.56 1.63
N ARG A 119 2.12 -6.52 1.56
CA ARG A 119 3.48 -6.40 2.10
C ARG A 119 4.51 -6.70 1.00
N TYR A 120 5.52 -5.84 0.90
CA TYR A 120 6.60 -5.93 -0.11
C TYR A 120 7.90 -6.51 0.45
N ASN A 121 7.85 -7.15 1.62
CA ASN A 121 9.02 -7.72 2.25
C ASN A 121 9.40 -9.05 1.58
N SER A 122 10.70 -9.23 1.32
CA SER A 122 11.25 -10.46 0.75
C SER A 122 11.95 -11.34 1.79
N GLY A 123 12.29 -12.58 1.44
CA GLY A 123 13.02 -13.50 2.31
C GLY A 123 12.10 -14.26 3.29
N LYS A 124 12.70 -14.85 4.34
CA LYS A 124 11.97 -15.65 5.32
C LYS A 124 11.28 -14.76 6.36
N ILE A 125 9.96 -14.91 6.46
CA ILE A 125 9.10 -14.22 7.43
C ILE A 125 8.45 -15.27 8.32
N THR A 126 8.63 -15.13 9.62
CA THR A 126 8.03 -15.97 10.65
C THR A 126 6.81 -15.26 11.23
N ILE A 127 5.68 -15.95 11.23
CA ILE A 127 4.38 -15.42 11.66
C ILE A 127 3.88 -16.30 12.80
N ARG A 128 3.59 -15.67 13.95
CA ARG A 128 3.04 -16.31 15.15
C ARG A 128 1.90 -15.43 15.68
N GLY A 129 0.64 -15.78 15.39
CA GLY A 129 -0.49 -14.91 15.73
C GLY A 129 -0.41 -13.56 15.01
N GLN A 130 -0.17 -12.50 15.79
CA GLN A 130 0.05 -11.13 15.31
C GLN A 130 1.52 -10.71 15.31
N ASP A 131 2.45 -11.57 15.73
CA ASP A 131 3.89 -11.26 15.71
C ASP A 131 4.49 -11.64 14.35
N TYR A 132 5.05 -10.64 13.67
CA TYR A 132 5.66 -10.76 12.36
C TYR A 132 7.14 -10.45 12.48
N ARG A 133 7.97 -11.47 12.30
CA ARG A 133 9.42 -11.33 12.36
C ARG A 133 10.05 -11.65 11.04
N ARG A 134 10.97 -10.79 10.63
CA ARG A 134 11.84 -11.03 9.48
C ARG A 134 13.24 -11.31 9.98
N ARG A 135 13.87 -12.38 9.50
CA ARG A 135 15.27 -12.64 9.83
C ARG A 135 16.13 -11.53 9.23
N PHE A 136 16.93 -10.88 10.07
CA PHE A 136 17.90 -9.89 9.61
C PHE A 136 18.92 -10.56 8.67
N SER A 137 19.23 -9.90 7.55
CA SER A 137 20.26 -10.31 6.61
C SER A 137 21.22 -9.14 6.43
N PRO A 138 22.55 -9.33 6.51
CA PRO A 138 23.51 -8.25 6.29
C PRO A 138 23.35 -7.56 4.93
N PHE A 139 22.89 -8.29 3.90
CA PHE A 139 22.57 -7.75 2.58
C PHE A 139 21.40 -6.76 2.58
N MET A 140 20.59 -6.73 3.65
CA MET A 140 19.47 -5.81 3.81
C MET A 140 19.92 -4.37 4.07
N ILE A 141 21.17 -4.14 4.50
CA ILE A 141 21.73 -2.80 4.68
C ILE A 141 21.95 -2.10 3.33
N PHE A 142 22.26 -2.86 2.27
CA PHE A 142 22.57 -2.35 0.93
C PHE A 142 21.35 -2.21 0.00
N GLY A 143 20.14 -2.51 0.48
CA GLY A 143 18.93 -2.44 -0.37
C GLY A 143 17.59 -2.69 0.32
N GLY A 144 17.57 -3.11 1.59
CA GLY A 144 16.37 -3.43 2.35
C GLY A 144 15.57 -2.23 2.82
N SER A 145 16.16 -1.02 2.83
CA SER A 145 15.46 0.23 3.13
C SER A 145 14.30 0.50 2.18
N ALA A 146 14.37 -0.02 0.94
CA ALA A 146 13.32 0.13 -0.06
C ALA A 146 12.09 -0.77 0.18
N GLU A 147 12.24 -1.85 0.94
CA GLU A 147 11.15 -2.82 1.18
C GLU A 147 10.22 -2.41 2.35
N GLY A 148 10.55 -1.32 3.05
CA GLY A 148 9.78 -0.82 4.18
C GLY A 148 9.85 -1.71 5.44
N ARG A 149 9.32 -1.19 6.56
CA ARG A 149 9.21 -1.94 7.82
C ARG A 149 8.05 -2.94 7.72
N LEU A 150 8.22 -4.12 8.33
CA LEU A 150 7.18 -5.16 8.34
C LEU A 150 5.94 -4.77 9.18
N GLY A 151 6.16 -4.11 10.32
CA GLY A 151 5.08 -3.58 11.17
C GLY A 151 4.22 -4.67 11.82
N ASN A 152 2.92 -4.41 11.98
CA ASN A 152 1.89 -5.39 12.37
C ASN A 152 0.86 -5.55 11.23
N PRO A 153 1.17 -6.35 10.19
CA PRO A 153 0.28 -6.57 9.05
C PRO A 153 -1.10 -7.07 9.45
N ALA A 154 -1.21 -7.93 10.47
CA ALA A 154 -2.50 -8.42 10.93
C ALA A 154 -3.37 -7.30 11.51
N GLY A 155 -2.79 -6.45 12.37
CA GLY A 155 -3.48 -5.29 12.93
C GLY A 155 -3.90 -4.29 11.86
N ASP A 156 -3.06 -4.06 10.86
CA ASP A 156 -3.37 -3.18 9.73
C ASP A 156 -4.54 -3.72 8.90
N ALA A 157 -4.52 -5.02 8.59
CA ALA A 157 -5.61 -5.68 7.86
C ALA A 157 -6.94 -5.66 8.65
N TRP A 158 -6.90 -5.91 9.97
CA TRP A 158 -8.08 -5.84 10.83
C TRP A 158 -8.67 -4.44 10.90
N ARG A 159 -7.83 -3.40 11.05
CA ARG A 159 -8.31 -2.01 11.03
C ARG A 159 -9.01 -1.67 9.71
N GLY A 160 -8.44 -2.13 8.59
CA GLY A 160 -9.07 -1.95 7.29
C GLY A 160 -10.41 -2.69 7.16
N ALA A 161 -10.50 -3.93 7.68
CA ALA A 161 -11.76 -4.68 7.71
C ALA A 161 -12.82 -3.99 8.57
N GLU A 162 -12.45 -3.47 9.74
CA GLU A 162 -13.37 -2.77 10.63
C GLU A 162 -13.87 -1.46 10.02
N GLN A 163 -12.98 -0.69 9.37
CA GLN A 163 -13.36 0.49 8.59
C GLN A 163 -14.42 0.18 7.53
N ILE A 164 -14.32 -0.97 6.84
CA ILE A 164 -15.34 -1.38 5.86
C ILE A 164 -16.66 -1.72 6.54
N LYS A 165 -16.64 -2.46 7.65
CA LYS A 165 -17.87 -2.80 8.38
C LYS A 165 -18.59 -1.54 8.88
N GLU A 166 -17.85 -0.61 9.46
CA GLU A 166 -18.39 0.69 9.91
C GLU A 166 -19.00 1.48 8.74
N LEU A 167 -18.30 1.53 7.60
CA LEU A 167 -18.81 2.21 6.41
C LEU A 167 -20.10 1.58 5.89
N LEU A 168 -20.19 0.24 5.86
CA LEU A 168 -21.39 -0.48 5.45
C LEU A 168 -22.54 -0.23 6.43
N ALA A 169 -22.26 -0.28 7.74
CA ALA A 169 -23.26 0.00 8.78
C ALA A 169 -23.82 1.42 8.66
N GLN A 170 -22.97 2.41 8.41
CA GLN A 170 -23.37 3.81 8.23
C GLN A 170 -24.22 4.02 6.99
N ARG A 171 -23.93 3.32 5.88
CA ARG A 171 -24.58 3.57 4.58
C ARG A 171 -25.79 2.66 4.29
N LEU A 172 -25.80 1.44 4.84
CA LEU A 172 -26.81 0.42 4.56
C LEU A 172 -27.62 0.01 5.80
N GLY A 173 -27.24 0.49 6.98
CA GLY A 173 -27.81 0.06 8.26
C GLY A 173 -27.13 -1.19 8.82
N MET A 174 -27.22 -1.35 10.14
CA MET A 174 -26.54 -2.42 10.89
C MET A 174 -26.96 -3.83 10.47
N GLU A 175 -28.26 -4.04 10.19
CA GLU A 175 -28.79 -5.35 9.83
C GLU A 175 -28.22 -5.85 8.50
N VAL A 176 -28.25 -5.02 7.47
CA VAL A 176 -27.71 -5.35 6.14
C VAL A 176 -26.19 -5.51 6.20
N ALA A 177 -25.51 -4.64 6.94
CA ALA A 177 -24.05 -4.72 7.09
C ALA A 177 -23.60 -6.01 7.77
N ALA A 178 -24.36 -6.52 8.74
CA ALA A 178 -24.06 -7.76 9.46
C ALA A 178 -24.15 -9.02 8.56
N GLU A 179 -24.94 -8.97 7.48
CA GLU A 179 -25.02 -10.08 6.52
C GLU A 179 -23.82 -10.13 5.57
N VAL A 180 -23.10 -9.02 5.39
CA VAL A 180 -21.94 -8.95 4.49
C VAL A 180 -20.69 -9.40 5.22
N VAL A 181 -20.16 -10.56 4.82
CA VAL A 181 -18.89 -11.07 5.36
C VAL A 181 -17.74 -10.19 4.89
N VAL A 182 -17.03 -9.57 5.84
CA VAL A 182 -15.81 -8.78 5.60
C VAL A 182 -14.62 -9.51 6.22
N GLN A 183 -13.62 -9.85 5.41
CA GLN A 183 -12.45 -10.62 5.85
C GLN A 183 -11.14 -9.88 5.56
N PRO A 184 -10.25 -9.74 6.57
CA PRO A 184 -8.90 -9.23 6.37
C PRO A 184 -7.99 -10.30 5.74
N ILE A 185 -7.06 -9.89 4.87
CA ILE A 185 -6.03 -10.73 4.27
C ILE A 185 -4.72 -9.95 4.26
N VAL A 186 -3.62 -10.60 4.63
CA VAL A 186 -2.26 -10.08 4.38
C VAL A 186 -1.70 -10.77 3.15
N LEU A 187 -1.22 -9.97 2.18
CA LEU A 187 -0.69 -10.48 0.92
C LEU A 187 0.76 -10.06 0.73
N PHE A 188 1.69 -11.03 0.75
CA PHE A 188 3.11 -10.78 0.51
C PHE A 188 3.42 -10.83 -0.98
N LEU A 189 3.66 -9.67 -1.59
CA LEU A 189 3.74 -9.51 -3.05
C LEU A 189 5.09 -9.89 -3.67
N MET A 190 6.14 -10.06 -2.85
CA MET A 190 7.47 -10.39 -3.36
C MET A 190 7.58 -11.88 -3.73
N PRO A 191 8.01 -12.23 -4.96
CA PRO A 191 8.11 -13.63 -5.37
C PRO A 191 9.07 -14.48 -4.54
N LYS A 192 10.11 -13.86 -3.95
CA LYS A 192 11.13 -14.53 -3.13
C LYS A 192 10.79 -14.51 -1.63
N VAL A 193 9.51 -14.38 -1.27
CA VAL A 193 9.06 -14.47 0.12
C VAL A 193 8.84 -15.93 0.50
N THR A 194 9.22 -16.30 1.71
CA THR A 194 8.91 -17.61 2.29
C THR A 194 8.26 -17.39 3.64
N LEU A 195 7.05 -17.92 3.82
CA LEU A 195 6.25 -17.73 5.02
C LEU A 195 6.36 -18.97 5.91
N ASP A 196 6.77 -18.77 7.15
CA ASP A 196 6.80 -19.76 8.22
C ASP A 196 5.67 -19.41 9.19
N VAL A 197 4.49 -20.01 8.97
CA VAL A 197 3.22 -19.59 9.58
C VAL A 197 2.80 -20.61 10.64
N ALA A 198 2.52 -20.15 11.85
CA ALA A 198 1.86 -20.94 12.87
C ALA A 198 0.81 -20.08 13.59
N ASP A 199 -0.40 -20.62 13.70
CA ASP A 199 -1.57 -19.98 14.31
C ASP A 199 -1.75 -18.49 13.90
N PRO A 200 -1.94 -18.20 12.60
CA PRO A 200 -1.95 -16.82 12.14
C PRO A 200 -3.26 -16.12 12.51
N ALA A 201 -3.18 -14.87 12.99
CA ALA A 201 -4.36 -14.07 13.34
C ALA A 201 -5.22 -13.68 12.12
N VAL A 202 -4.63 -13.66 10.92
CA VAL A 202 -5.31 -13.44 9.63
C VAL A 202 -4.66 -14.31 8.55
N PRO A 203 -5.35 -14.63 7.45
CA PRO A 203 -4.75 -15.31 6.30
C PRO A 203 -3.53 -14.55 5.77
N ASN A 204 -2.41 -15.26 5.66
CA ASN A 204 -1.15 -14.74 5.14
C ASN A 204 -0.82 -15.47 3.85
N LEU A 205 -0.93 -14.77 2.73
CA LEU A 205 -0.94 -15.38 1.40
C LEU A 205 0.17 -14.81 0.52
N THR A 206 0.55 -15.60 -0.48
CA THR A 206 1.35 -15.16 -1.63
C THR A 206 0.47 -14.98 -2.88
N PRO A 207 0.95 -14.28 -3.92
CA PRO A 207 0.25 -14.12 -5.20
C PRO A 207 -0.20 -15.43 -5.85
N GLY A 208 0.51 -16.54 -5.63
CA GLY A 208 0.15 -17.85 -6.16
C GLY A 208 -1.04 -18.49 -5.43
N GLU A 209 -1.20 -18.19 -4.15
CA GLU A 209 -2.17 -18.85 -3.26
C GLU A 209 -3.52 -18.13 -3.22
N ILE A 210 -3.53 -16.80 -3.39
CA ILE A 210 -4.71 -15.96 -3.16
C ILE A 210 -5.95 -16.42 -3.94
N LYS A 211 -5.81 -16.81 -5.22
CA LYS A 211 -6.97 -17.27 -6.01
C LYS A 211 -7.57 -18.57 -5.50
N SER A 212 -6.73 -19.53 -5.12
CA SER A 212 -7.21 -20.81 -4.58
C SER A 212 -7.86 -20.60 -3.23
N TRP A 213 -7.25 -19.75 -2.40
CA TRP A 213 -7.77 -19.38 -1.09
C TRP A 213 -9.14 -18.68 -1.18
N LEU A 214 -9.28 -17.68 -2.06
CA LEU A 214 -10.55 -16.96 -2.28
C LEU A 214 -11.68 -17.88 -2.74
N ARG A 215 -11.39 -18.89 -3.57
CA ARG A 215 -12.41 -19.86 -4.01
C ARG A 215 -12.89 -20.77 -2.89
N LYS A 216 -12.01 -21.09 -1.92
CA LYS A 216 -12.32 -21.97 -0.79
C LYS A 216 -12.98 -21.25 0.38
N ASN A 217 -12.67 -19.95 0.57
CA ASN A 217 -13.05 -19.18 1.75
C ASN A 217 -14.12 -18.12 1.46
N GLN A 218 -14.90 -18.31 0.40
CA GLN A 218 -16.12 -17.51 0.21
C GLN A 218 -17.18 -17.89 1.24
N ALA A 219 -17.99 -16.92 1.65
CA ALA A 219 -19.17 -17.21 2.44
C ALA A 219 -20.04 -18.25 1.73
N LYS A 220 -20.59 -19.21 2.50
CA LYS A 220 -21.50 -20.25 1.98
C LYS A 220 -22.71 -19.62 1.28
N ARG A 221 -23.22 -18.52 1.85
CA ARG A 221 -24.21 -17.67 1.20
C ARG A 221 -23.50 -16.73 0.22
N ARG A 222 -23.89 -16.81 -1.05
CA ARG A 222 -23.49 -15.82 -2.05
C ARG A 222 -24.40 -14.59 -1.90
N LEU A 223 -23.79 -13.41 -1.96
CA LEU A 223 -24.50 -12.15 -2.04
C LEU A 223 -25.32 -12.11 -3.33
N THR A 224 -26.59 -11.72 -3.21
CA THR A 224 -27.48 -11.52 -4.36
C THR A 224 -26.95 -10.39 -5.24
N PRO A 225 -27.34 -10.32 -6.54
CA PRO A 225 -26.94 -9.22 -7.41
C PRO A 225 -27.32 -7.83 -6.83
N SER A 226 -28.46 -7.75 -6.14
CA SER A 226 -28.92 -6.52 -5.46
C SER A 226 -28.00 -6.14 -4.30
N GLU A 227 -27.67 -7.08 -3.42
CA GLU A 227 -26.74 -6.86 -2.30
C GLU A 227 -25.34 -6.47 -2.78
N GLN A 228 -24.84 -7.11 -3.84
CA GLN A 228 -23.57 -6.74 -4.45
C GLN A 228 -23.61 -5.32 -5.03
N GLN A 229 -24.74 -4.91 -5.60
CA GLN A 229 -24.92 -3.56 -6.12
C GLN A 229 -25.00 -2.54 -4.99
N GLN A 230 -25.70 -2.84 -3.90
CA GLN A 230 -25.79 -2.00 -2.70
C GLN A 230 -24.43 -1.87 -2.01
N ALA A 231 -23.72 -2.98 -1.78
CA ALA A 231 -22.38 -2.97 -1.21
C ALA A 231 -21.42 -2.17 -2.10
N ARG A 232 -21.50 -2.33 -3.43
CA ARG A 232 -20.71 -1.51 -4.37
C ARG A 232 -21.04 -0.02 -4.26
N ALA A 233 -22.33 0.33 -4.23
CA ALA A 233 -22.77 1.71 -4.09
C ALA A 233 -22.32 2.31 -2.75
N ALA A 234 -22.36 1.52 -1.67
CA ALA A 234 -21.86 1.92 -0.37
C ALA A 234 -20.33 2.13 -0.37
N LEU A 235 -19.56 1.30 -1.08
CA LEU A 235 -18.10 1.42 -1.11
C LEU A 235 -17.61 2.56 -2.01
N VAL A 236 -18.21 2.73 -3.18
CA VAL A 236 -17.76 3.74 -4.17
C VAL A 236 -18.50 5.07 -4.00
N GLY A 237 -19.67 5.09 -3.36
CA GLY A 237 -20.57 6.25 -3.39
C GLY A 237 -20.98 6.63 -4.81
N ASP A 238 -21.54 7.83 -4.97
CA ASP A 238 -21.79 8.47 -6.27
C ASP A 238 -20.51 8.91 -7.00
N LEU A 239 -19.34 8.32 -6.74
CA LEU A 239 -18.12 8.57 -7.53
C LEU A 239 -18.21 7.96 -8.95
N ALA A 240 -19.39 7.48 -9.36
CA ALA A 240 -19.68 6.94 -10.67
C ALA A 240 -19.49 7.90 -11.87
N PRO A 241 -19.51 9.25 -11.75
CA PRO A 241 -19.30 10.12 -12.91
C PRO A 241 -17.94 10.82 -12.96
N MET A 242 -17.00 10.57 -12.04
CA MET A 242 -15.71 11.30 -12.01
C MET A 242 -14.45 10.43 -12.21
N MET A 243 -14.63 9.19 -12.67
CA MET A 243 -13.56 8.39 -13.29
C MET A 243 -13.75 8.35 -14.80
#